data_AF-A0A653ZNH9-F1
#
_entry.id   AF-A0A653ZNH9-F1
#
_cell.length_a   1.000
_cell.length_b   1.000
_cell.length_c   1.000
_cell.angle_alpha   90.00
_cell.angle_beta   90.00
_cell.angle_gamma   90.00
#
_symmetry.space_group_name_H-M   'P 1'
#
loop_
_entity.id
_entity.type
_entity.pdbx_description
1 polymer ?
#
loop_
_entity_poly.entity_id
_entity_poly.type
_entity_poly.pdbx_seq_one_letter_code
_entity_poly.pdbx_strand_id
1 'polypeptide(L)'
;MLHQLKLGDCSDVITKVHRVADQIIQTQLDTGSSAPFAMQITNELNTDYQELNNLFLLKCDISLEIIFTNRIIEKVKELLVYTEQTITQIAKSLGYKKASELTEQLKTYTGLTSAHFKQIRKNKLAIIRRQQEK
;
A
#
# COMPACT_ATOMS: atom_id res chain seq x y z
N MET A 1 -9.95 18.37 29.99
CA MET A 1 -9.68 16.92 29.96
C MET A 1 -9.33 16.51 28.52
N LEU A 2 -8.15 16.92 28.04
CA LEU A 2 -7.55 16.44 26.79
C LEU A 2 -6.12 16.04 27.16
N HIS A 3 -6.02 14.88 27.81
CA HIS A 3 -4.77 14.36 28.35
C HIS A 3 -4.10 13.53 27.25
N GLN A 4 -3.00 14.07 26.72
CA GLN A 4 -1.83 13.33 26.24
C GLN A 4 -2.06 12.28 25.13
N LEU A 5 -2.21 12.75 23.89
CA LEU A 5 -1.53 12.12 22.77
C LEU A 5 -0.25 12.91 22.53
N LYS A 6 0.78 12.67 23.35
CA LYS A 6 2.16 12.91 22.91
C LYS A 6 2.46 11.85 21.87
N LEU A 7 2.02 12.07 20.64
CA LEU A 7 2.60 11.35 19.53
C LEU A 7 4.11 11.58 19.63
N GLY A 8 4.87 10.48 19.64
CA GLY A 8 6.33 10.53 19.60
C GLY A 8 6.82 11.21 18.33
N ASP A 9 8.07 10.96 17.97
CA ASP A 9 8.55 11.35 16.65
C ASP A 9 7.59 10.82 15.56
N CYS A 10 7.37 11.60 14.49
CA CYS A 10 6.57 11.20 13.33
C CYS A 10 6.96 9.80 12.84
N SER A 11 8.25 9.45 12.95
CA SER A 11 8.76 8.12 12.63
C SER A 11 7.99 6.97 13.31
N ASP A 12 7.73 7.08 14.61
CA ASP A 12 7.08 6.01 15.40
C ASP A 12 5.61 5.83 15.01
N VAL A 13 4.92 6.95 14.75
CA VAL A 13 3.49 6.93 14.41
C VAL A 13 3.30 6.48 12.97
N ILE A 14 4.14 6.96 12.05
CA ILE A 14 4.17 6.49 10.66
C ILE A 14 4.38 4.98 10.63
N THR A 15 5.26 4.43 11.47
CA THR A 15 5.48 2.98 11.56
C THR A 15 4.20 2.24 11.96
N LYS A 16 3.43 2.78 12.91
CA LYS A 16 2.11 2.20 13.27
C LYS A 16 1.12 2.26 12.12
N VAL A 17 1.02 3.39 11.43
CA VAL A 17 0.13 3.55 10.27
C VAL A 17 0.53 2.58 9.14
N HIS A 18 1.82 2.44 8.86
CA HIS A 18 2.33 1.47 7.88
C HIS A 18 1.93 0.05 8.24
N ARG A 19 2.07 -0.35 9.50
CA ARG A 19 1.65 -1.69 9.95
C ARG A 19 0.16 -1.92 9.71
N VAL A 20 -0.68 -0.96 10.06
CA VAL A 20 -2.14 -1.06 9.85
C VAL A 20 -2.46 -1.16 8.36
N ALA A 21 -1.86 -0.29 7.55
CA ALA A 21 -2.02 -0.32 6.10
C ALA A 21 -1.63 -1.68 5.51
N ASP A 22 -0.50 -2.26 5.94
CA ASP A 22 -0.04 -3.57 5.48
C ASP A 22 -0.98 -4.70 5.89
N GLN A 23 -1.49 -4.68 7.13
CA GLN A 23 -2.45 -5.66 7.62
C GLN A 23 -3.74 -5.63 6.79
N ILE A 24 -4.24 -4.44 6.47
CA ILE A 24 -5.42 -4.26 5.62
C ILE A 24 -5.17 -4.80 4.21
N ILE A 25 -4.07 -4.39 3.59
CA ILE A 25 -3.70 -4.82 2.24
C ILE A 25 -3.58 -6.35 2.19
N GLN A 26 -2.91 -6.95 3.18
CA GLN A 26 -2.75 -8.40 3.24
C GLN A 26 -4.10 -9.11 3.42
N THR A 27 -4.95 -8.61 4.32
CA THR A 27 -6.30 -9.17 4.56
C THR A 27 -7.17 -9.11 3.30
N GLN A 28 -7.11 -8.00 2.55
CA GLN A 28 -7.79 -7.85 1.26
C GLN A 28 -7.29 -8.88 0.25
N LEU A 29 -5.98 -9.05 0.12
CA LEU A 29 -5.39 -10.02 -0.80
C LEU A 29 -5.79 -11.46 -0.48
N ASP A 30 -5.87 -11.81 0.81
CA ASP A 30 -6.15 -13.18 1.27
C ASP A 30 -7.64 -13.53 1.22
N THR A 31 -8.52 -12.58 1.55
CA THR A 31 -9.95 -12.85 1.77
C THR A 31 -10.88 -12.13 0.79
N GLY A 32 -10.36 -11.16 0.03
CA GLY A 32 -11.15 -10.27 -0.82
C GLY A 32 -12.04 -9.28 -0.04
N SER A 33 -11.92 -9.25 1.30
CA SER A 33 -12.71 -8.38 2.18
C SER A 33 -11.81 -7.70 3.20
N SER A 34 -12.05 -6.41 3.44
CA SER A 34 -11.45 -5.72 4.59
C SER A 34 -12.30 -4.50 4.94
N ALA A 35 -12.27 -4.14 6.22
CA ALA A 35 -12.79 -2.86 6.66
C ALA A 35 -12.00 -1.70 6.00
N PRO A 36 -12.64 -0.53 5.80
CA PRO A 36 -11.97 0.65 5.23
C PRO A 36 -10.77 1.09 6.08
N PHE A 37 -9.74 1.62 5.42
CA PHE A 37 -8.53 2.11 6.08
C PHE A 37 -8.83 3.15 7.16
N ALA A 38 -9.69 4.12 6.86
CA ALA A 38 -10.10 5.15 7.81
C ALA A 38 -10.72 4.56 9.10
N MET A 39 -11.55 3.52 8.97
CA MET A 39 -12.18 2.86 10.11
C MET A 39 -11.15 2.10 10.95
N GLN A 40 -10.29 1.32 10.30
CA GLN A 40 -9.27 0.53 11.00
C GLN A 40 -8.23 1.40 11.71
N ILE A 41 -7.75 2.46 11.06
CA ILE A 41 -6.74 3.33 11.68
C ILE A 41 -7.32 4.15 12.84
N THR A 42 -8.59 4.56 12.74
CA THR A 42 -9.32 5.22 13.83
C THR A 42 -9.46 4.30 15.04
N ASN A 43 -9.81 3.03 14.81
CA ASN A 43 -9.92 2.03 15.87
C ASN A 43 -8.56 1.72 16.50
N GLU A 44 -7.50 1.60 15.70
CA GLU A 44 -6.16 1.27 16.19
C GLU A 44 -5.54 2.40 17.03
N LEU A 45 -5.71 3.64 16.58
CA LEU A 45 -5.12 4.81 17.23
C LEU A 45 -6.09 5.55 18.17
N ASN A 46 -7.31 5.05 18.32
CA ASN A 46 -8.37 5.62 19.16
C ASN A 46 -8.54 7.14 18.96
N THR A 47 -8.47 7.57 17.70
CA THR A 47 -8.51 8.99 17.28
C THR A 47 -9.28 9.07 15.99
N ASP A 48 -10.21 10.02 15.86
CA ASP A 48 -10.99 10.22 14.64
C ASP A 48 -10.08 10.40 13.41
N TYR A 49 -10.50 9.86 12.26
CA TYR A 49 -9.69 9.91 11.04
C TYR A 49 -9.35 11.34 10.60
N GLN A 50 -10.28 12.28 10.71
CA GLN A 50 -10.04 13.67 10.32
C GLN A 50 -9.04 14.34 11.26
N GLU A 51 -9.19 14.12 12.58
CA GLU A 51 -8.23 14.61 13.57
C GLU A 51 -6.84 14.03 13.34
N LEU A 52 -6.76 12.72 13.11
CA LEU A 52 -5.51 12.02 12.83
C LEU A 52 -4.88 12.52 11.53
N ASN A 53 -5.66 12.68 10.46
CA ASN A 53 -5.14 13.16 9.18
C ASN A 53 -4.61 14.60 9.28
N ASN A 54 -5.33 15.48 9.99
CA ASN A 54 -4.88 16.86 10.23
C ASN A 54 -3.57 16.90 11.01
N LEU A 55 -3.45 16.06 12.02
CA LEU A 55 -2.23 15.93 12.81
C LEU A 55 -1.05 15.44 11.97
N PHE A 56 -1.26 14.45 11.11
CA PHE A 56 -0.25 13.94 10.18
C PHE A 56 0.21 15.00 9.17
N LEU A 57 -0.71 15.79 8.62
CA LEU A 57 -0.38 16.94 7.78
C LEU A 57 0.44 17.99 8.55
N LEU A 58 0.04 18.32 9.78
CA LEU A 58 0.71 19.35 10.58
C LEU A 58 2.08 18.93 11.10
N LYS A 59 2.31 17.63 11.36
CA LYS A 59 3.52 17.13 12.03
C LYS A 59 4.47 16.42 11.07
N CYS A 60 3.93 15.69 10.12
CA CYS A 60 4.69 14.78 9.26
C CYS A 60 4.64 15.18 7.77
N ASP A 61 3.96 16.29 7.44
CA ASP A 61 3.82 16.85 6.10
C ASP A 61 3.32 15.83 5.04
N ILE A 62 2.49 14.89 5.48
CA ILE A 62 1.95 13.83 4.64
C ILE A 62 0.55 13.45 5.13
N SER A 63 -0.38 13.18 4.22
CA SER A 63 -1.72 12.71 4.59
C SER A 63 -1.73 11.19 4.81
N LEU A 64 -2.69 10.70 5.60
CA LEU A 64 -2.90 9.27 5.79
C LEU A 64 -3.26 8.57 4.47
N GLU A 65 -4.00 9.24 3.59
CA GLU A 65 -4.36 8.73 2.27
C GLU A 65 -3.13 8.53 1.37
N ILE A 66 -2.19 9.47 1.38
CA ILE A 66 -0.93 9.34 0.63
C ILE A 66 -0.11 8.17 1.20
N ILE A 67 -0.02 8.05 2.53
CA ILE A 67 0.66 6.91 3.16
C ILE A 67 0.04 5.59 2.69
N PHE A 68 -1.29 5.47 2.76
CA PHE A 68 -1.98 4.24 2.38
C PHE A 68 -1.81 3.92 0.90
N THR A 69 -1.93 4.92 0.02
CA THR A 69 -1.71 4.76 -1.42
C THR A 69 -0.29 4.30 -1.71
N ASN A 70 0.72 4.88 -1.06
CA ASN A 70 2.12 4.45 -1.20
C ASN A 70 2.30 2.97 -0.81
N ARG A 71 1.70 2.51 0.29
CA ARG A 71 1.76 1.09 0.70
C ARG A 71 1.10 0.17 -0.33
N ILE A 72 -0.04 0.56 -0.89
CA ILE A 72 -0.68 -0.18 -1.98
C ILE A 72 0.25 -0.28 -3.19
N ILE A 73 0.85 0.84 -3.62
CA ILE A 73 1.75 0.87 -4.78
C ILE A 73 2.98 -0.02 -4.57
N GLU A 74 3.59 0.02 -3.39
CA GLU A 74 4.71 -0.88 -3.07
C GLU A 74 4.30 -2.36 -3.16
N LYS A 75 3.15 -2.74 -2.59
CA LYS A 75 2.64 -4.11 -2.70
C LYS A 75 2.35 -4.50 -4.15
N VAL A 76 1.77 -3.60 -4.94
CA VAL A 76 1.45 -3.86 -6.35
C VAL A 76 2.72 -4.08 -7.17
N LYS A 77 3.77 -3.30 -6.94
CA LYS A 77 5.08 -3.52 -7.54
C LYS A 77 5.62 -4.91 -7.22
N GLU A 78 5.58 -5.30 -5.95
CA GLU A 78 6.01 -6.64 -5.50
C GLU A 78 5.22 -7.75 -6.22
N LEU A 79 3.90 -7.64 -6.24
CA LEU A 79 3.03 -8.64 -6.86
C LEU A 79 3.29 -8.77 -8.37
N LEU A 80 3.46 -7.65 -9.08
CA LEU A 80 3.76 -7.66 -10.51
C LEU A 80 5.12 -8.26 -10.86
N VAL A 81 6.11 -8.08 -9.98
CA VAL A 81 7.47 -8.62 -10.21
C VAL A 81 7.55 -10.09 -9.78
N TYR A 82 6.95 -10.45 -8.64
CA TYR A 82 7.17 -11.74 -7.99
C TYR A 82 6.07 -12.77 -8.21
N THR A 83 4.90 -12.38 -8.75
CA THR A 83 3.81 -13.32 -9.08
C THR A 83 3.42 -13.28 -10.56
N GLU A 84 2.55 -14.21 -10.98
CA GLU A 84 1.95 -14.22 -12.34
C GLU A 84 0.70 -13.32 -12.45
N GLN A 85 0.34 -12.59 -11.39
CA GLN A 85 -0.90 -11.81 -11.35
C GLN A 85 -0.88 -10.64 -12.35
N THR A 86 -2.05 -10.36 -12.92
CA THR A 86 -2.30 -9.16 -13.73
C THR A 86 -2.71 -7.98 -12.86
N ILE A 87 -2.48 -6.75 -13.33
CA ILE A 87 -2.91 -5.53 -12.61
C ILE A 87 -4.43 -5.55 -12.34
N THR A 88 -5.22 -6.12 -13.25
CA THR A 88 -6.66 -6.28 -13.11
C THR A 88 -7.03 -7.24 -11.98
N GLN A 89 -6.33 -8.37 -11.87
CA GLN A 89 -6.54 -9.32 -10.76
C GLN A 89 -6.14 -8.69 -9.43
N ILE A 90 -4.99 -8.00 -9.39
CA ILE A 90 -4.52 -7.32 -8.18
C ILE A 90 -5.53 -6.24 -7.75
N ALA A 91 -6.01 -5.41 -8.68
CA ALA A 91 -7.03 -4.40 -8.41
C ALA A 91 -8.29 -5.01 -7.80
N LYS A 92 -8.76 -6.12 -8.36
CA LYS A 92 -9.92 -6.85 -7.83
C LYS A 92 -9.68 -7.35 -6.41
N SER A 93 -8.52 -7.95 -6.14
CA SER A 93 -8.18 -8.45 -4.80
C SER A 93 -8.04 -7.34 -3.77
N LEU A 94 -7.56 -6.16 -4.17
CA LEU A 94 -7.46 -4.97 -3.31
C LEU A 94 -8.78 -4.19 -3.20
N GLY A 95 -9.89 -4.70 -3.73
CA GLY A 95 -11.21 -4.08 -3.61
C GLY A 95 -11.41 -2.83 -4.47
N TYR A 96 -10.59 -2.59 -5.48
CA TYR A 96 -10.79 -1.48 -6.41
C TYR A 96 -12.03 -1.73 -7.27
N LYS A 97 -12.87 -0.70 -7.41
CA LYS A 97 -14.06 -0.75 -8.27
C LYS A 97 -13.68 -0.83 -9.75
N LYS A 98 -12.59 -0.15 -10.13
CA LYS A 98 -12.08 -0.13 -11.50
C LYS A 98 -10.57 -0.37 -11.51
N ALA A 99 -10.12 -1.32 -12.33
CA ALA A 99 -8.69 -1.58 -12.51
C ALA A 99 -7.92 -0.38 -13.11
N SER A 100 -8.62 0.54 -13.79
CA SER A 100 -8.03 1.78 -14.32
C SER A 100 -7.50 2.68 -13.21
N GLU A 101 -8.21 2.79 -12.07
CA GLU A 101 -7.79 3.61 -10.93
C GLU A 101 -6.44 3.14 -10.39
N LEU A 102 -6.27 1.83 -10.17
CA LEU A 102 -4.99 1.28 -9.72
C LEU A 102 -3.89 1.44 -10.79
N THR A 103 -4.24 1.31 -12.07
CA THR A 103 -3.28 1.47 -13.17
C THR A 103 -2.77 2.91 -13.26
N GLU A 104 -3.67 3.88 -13.12
CA GLU A 104 -3.34 5.30 -13.08
C GLU A 104 -2.50 5.65 -11.85
N GLN A 105 -2.89 5.19 -10.67
CA GLN A 105 -2.10 5.38 -9.45
C GLN A 105 -0.69 4.78 -9.59
N LEU A 106 -0.56 3.56 -10.11
CA LEU A 106 0.76 2.96 -10.35
C LEU A 106 1.62 3.85 -11.25
N LYS A 107 1.08 4.33 -12.37
CA LYS A 107 1.82 5.21 -13.29
C LYS A 107 2.15 6.55 -12.66
N THR A 108 1.22 7.16 -11.92
CA THR A 108 1.41 8.46 -11.27
C THR A 108 2.50 8.39 -10.21
N TYR A 109 2.49 7.36 -9.36
CA TYR A 109 3.42 7.25 -8.24
C TYR A 109 4.79 6.67 -8.62
N THR A 110 4.88 5.92 -9.73
CA THR A 110 6.15 5.28 -10.14
C THR A 110 6.74 5.82 -11.44
N GLY A 111 5.96 6.53 -12.25
CA GLY A 111 6.31 6.88 -13.63
C GLY A 111 6.29 5.69 -14.61
N LEU A 112 5.95 4.49 -14.14
CA LEU A 112 6.09 3.23 -14.88
C LEU A 112 4.75 2.51 -15.02
N THR A 113 4.60 1.74 -16.09
CA THR A 113 3.38 0.94 -16.34
C THR A 113 3.51 -0.45 -15.73
N SER A 114 2.37 -1.13 -15.54
CA SER A 114 2.35 -2.53 -15.11
C SER A 114 3.13 -3.46 -16.07
N ALA A 115 3.16 -3.13 -17.37
CA ALA A 115 3.95 -3.86 -18.37
C ALA A 115 5.46 -3.77 -18.10
N HIS A 116 5.95 -2.62 -17.63
CA HIS A 116 7.35 -2.45 -17.25
C HIS A 116 7.73 -3.40 -16.10
N PHE A 117 6.93 -3.45 -15.03
CA PHE A 117 7.17 -4.37 -13.92
C PHE A 117 7.11 -5.85 -14.34
N LYS A 118 6.20 -6.21 -15.25
CA LYS A 118 6.17 -7.55 -15.84
C LYS A 118 7.41 -7.88 -16.68
N GLN A 119 8.02 -6.89 -17.33
CA GLN A 119 9.30 -7.08 -18.03
C GLN A 119 10.44 -7.33 -17.04
N ILE A 120 10.46 -6.62 -15.91
CA ILE A 120 11.42 -6.88 -14.82
C ILE A 120 11.30 -8.34 -14.33
N ARG A 121 10.08 -8.85 -14.14
CA ARG A 121 9.83 -10.28 -13.83
C ARG A 121 10.49 -11.21 -14.83
N LYS A 122 10.23 -11.00 -16.13
CA LYS A 122 10.78 -11.84 -17.21
C LYS A 122 12.31 -11.87 -17.17
N ASN A 123 12.93 -10.70 -17.00
CA ASN A 123 14.39 -10.60 -16.90
C ASN A 123 14.91 -11.37 -15.67
N LYS A 124 14.25 -11.23 -14.50
CA LYS A 124 14.61 -11.98 -13.29
C LYS A 124 14.53 -13.50 -13.51
N LEU A 125 13.43 -13.99 -14.10
CA LEU A 125 13.26 -15.42 -14.37
C LEU A 125 14.30 -15.96 -15.37
N ALA A 126 14.67 -15.17 -16.38
CA ALA A 126 15.71 -15.55 -17.32
C ALA A 126 17.09 -15.71 -16.65
N ILE A 127 17.42 -14.85 -15.68
CA ILE A 127 18.66 -14.96 -14.90
C ILE A 127 18.65 -16.24 -14.06
N ILE A 128 17.55 -16.52 -13.35
CA ILE A 128 17.42 -17.70 -12.49
C ILE A 128 17.59 -18.99 -13.30
N ARG A 129 16.95 -19.08 -14.48
CA ARG A 129 17.07 -20.27 -15.35
C ARG A 129 18.51 -20.52 -15.80
N ARG A 130 19.23 -19.48 -16.22
CA ARG A 130 20.65 -19.57 -16.61
C ARG A 130 21.58 -20.00 -15.46
N GLN A 131 21.19 -19.75 -14.21
CA GLN A 131 21.96 -20.18 -13.04
C GLN A 131 21.70 -21.66 -12.69
N GLN A 132 20.55 -22.21 -13.06
CA GLN A 132 20.19 -23.60 -12.81
C GLN A 132 20.76 -24.57 -13.87
N GLU A 133 21.18 -24.05 -15.02
CA GLU A 133 21.75 -24.81 -16.14
C GLU A 133 23.29 -24.90 -16.09
N LYS A 134 23.93 -24.31 -15.08
CA LYS A 134 25.38 -24.35 -14.83
C LYS A 134 25.71 -25.29 -13.68
#